data_AF-A0A4Y7U1V6-F1
#
_entry.id   AF-A0A4Y7U1V6-F1
#
_cell.length_a   1.000
_cell.length_b   1.000
_cell.length_c   1.000
_cell.angle_alpha   90.00
_cell.angle_beta   90.00
_cell.angle_gamma   90.00
#
_symmetry.space_group_name_H-M   'P 1'
#
loop_
_entity.id
_entity.type
_entity.pdbx_description
1 polymer ?
#
loop_
_entity_poly.entity_id
_entity_poly.type
_entity_poly.pdbx_seq_one_letter_code
_entity_poly.pdbx_strand_id
1 'polypeptide(L)' 'MAKQIWLNLPVKNVAKAKDFFWKIGFSFNEQHDTPTSTCMLVGEGNFVVMLFED' A
#
# COMPACT_ATOMS: atom_id res chain seq x y z
N MET A 1 -14.40 7.67 -16.60
CA MET A 1 -13.48 6.52 -16.41
C MET A 1 -12.60 6.83 -15.20
N ALA A 2 -12.71 6.05 -14.12
CA ALA A 2 -11.84 6.20 -12.97
C ALA A 2 -10.44 5.74 -13.37
N LYS A 3 -9.50 6.68 -13.51
CA LYS A 3 -8.15 6.40 -14.01
C LYS A 3 -7.26 5.71 -12.96
N GLN A 4 -7.63 5.81 -11.69
CA GLN A 4 -6.90 5.21 -10.58
C GLN A 4 -7.81 5.16 -9.36
N ILE A 5 -7.81 4.05 -8.64
CA ILE A 5 -8.52 3.90 -7.37
C ILE A 5 -7.48 4.02 -6.27
N TRP A 6 -7.74 4.92 -5.32
CA TRP A 6 -6.94 5.09 -4.11
C TRP A 6 -7.76 4.61 -2.92
N LEU A 7 -7.19 3.69 -2.15
CA LEU A 7 -7.79 3.16 -0.94
C LEU A 7 -6.87 3.45 0.24
N ASN A 8 -7.38 4.20 1.22
CA ASN A 8 -6.65 4.51 2.44
C ASN A 8 -7.04 3.49 3.50
N LEU A 9 -6.08 2.70 3.98
CA LEU A 9 -6.30 1.68 4.98
C LEU A 9 -5.43 1.99 6.21
N PRO A 10 -6.03 2.45 7.32
CA PRO A 10 -5.32 2.62 8.57
C PRO A 10 -4.89 1.26 9.12
N VAL A 11 -3.64 1.14 9.53
CA VAL A 11 -3.06 -0.07 10.09
C VAL A 11 -2.32 0.25 11.39
N LYS A 12 -2.46 -0.60 12.40
CA LYS A 12 -1.78 -0.40 13.70
C LYS A 12 -0.25 -0.46 13.63
N ASN A 13 0.30 -1.07 12.58
CA ASN A 13 1.73 -1.18 12.39
C ASN A 13 2.04 -1.38 10.90
N VAL A 14 2.60 -0.35 10.28
CA VAL A 14 2.87 -0.32 8.84
C VAL A 14 3.90 -1.38 8.44
N ALA A 15 4.93 -1.61 9.24
CA ALA A 15 5.96 -2.61 8.94
C ALA A 15 5.41 -4.05 8.90
N LYS A 16 4.54 -4.40 9.85
CA LYS A 16 3.86 -5.71 9.86
C LYS A 16 2.89 -5.87 8.69
N ALA A 17 2.15 -4.82 8.36
CA ALA A 17 1.24 -4.85 7.22
C ALA A 17 2.03 -5.00 5.91
N LYS A 18 3.13 -4.26 5.75
CA LYS A 18 4.03 -4.37 4.59
C LYS A 18 4.55 -5.80 4.42
N ASP A 19 5.09 -6.41 5.48
CA ASP A 19 5.58 -7.79 5.45
C ASP A 19 4.48 -8.81 5.10
N PHE A 20 3.27 -8.64 5.65
CA PHE A 20 2.12 -9.50 5.35
C PHE A 20 1.75 -9.46 3.86
N PHE A 21 1.53 -8.27 3.31
CA PHE A 21 1.14 -8.12 1.91
C PHE A 21 2.27 -8.48 0.95
N TRP A 22 3.53 -8.20 1.32
CA TRP A 22 4.71 -8.66 0.58
C TRP A 22 4.74 -10.18 0.46
N LYS A 23 4.51 -10.90 1.57
CA LYS A 23 4.45 -12.37 1.59
C LYS A 23 3.31 -12.95 0.76
N ILE A 24 2.23 -12.19 0.54
CA ILE A 24 1.10 -12.60 -0.29
C ILE A 24 1.38 -12.35 -1.79
N GLY A 25 2.47 -11.67 -2.12
CA GLY A 25 2.88 -11.39 -3.50
C GLY A 25 2.43 -10.03 -4.01
N PHE A 26 2.07 -9.09 -3.13
CA PHE A 26 1.85 -7.71 -3.52
C PHE A 26 3.16 -6.94 -3.64
N SER A 27 3.18 -6.01 -4.58
CA SER A 27 4.31 -5.10 -4.82
C SER A 27 4.05 -3.75 -4.18
N PHE A 28 5.11 -3.12 -3.70
CA PHE A 28 5.05 -1.78 -3.13
C PHE A 28 5.74 -0.77 -4.04
N ASN A 29 5.22 0.45 -4.05
CA ASN A 29 5.84 1.56 -4.72
C ASN A 29 6.78 2.29 -3.75
N GLU A 30 8.07 1.94 -3.81
CA GLU A 30 9.11 2.50 -2.94
C GLU A 30 9.36 4.01 -3.17
N GLN A 31 8.83 4.60 -4.26
CA GLN A 31 8.95 6.05 -4.51
C GLN A 31 8.16 6.91 -3.50
N HIS A 32 7.21 6.31 -2.77
CA HIS A 32 6.39 6.98 -1.76
C HIS A 32 6.44 6.28 -0.38
N ASP A 33 7.47 5.47 -0.12
CA ASP A 33 7.65 4.89 1.21
C ASP A 33 8.11 5.98 2.19
N THR A 34 7.28 6.25 3.19
CA THR A 34 7.66 7.03 4.37
C THR A 34 7.80 6.10 5.58
N PRO A 35 8.43 6.54 6.67
CA PRO A 35 8.55 5.71 7.87
C PRO A 35 7.18 5.28 8.46
N THR A 36 6.13 6.03 8.18
CA THR A 36 4.78 5.87 8.76
C THR A 36 3.69 5.56 7.73
N SER A 37 4.04 5.42 6.45
CA SER A 37 3.09 5.00 5.41
C SER A 37 3.78 4.33 4.22
N THR A 38 3.09 3.38 3.59
CA THR A 38 3.57 2.69 2.38
C THR A 38 2.44 2.59 1.35
N CYS A 39 2.83 2.60 0.07
CA CYS A 39 1.91 2.49 -1.05
C CYS A 39 2.02 1.11 -1.68
N MET A 40 0.96 0.32 -1.59
CA MET A 40 0.84 -0.98 -2.23
C MET A 40 0.13 -0.86 -3.58
N LEU A 41 0.72 -1.46 -4.62
CA LEU A 41 0.15 -1.54 -5.96
C LEU A 41 -0.59 -2.86 -6.12
N VAL A 42 -1.85 -2.80 -6.58
CA VAL A 42 -2.70 -3.97 -6.79
C VAL A 42 -3.11 -4.07 -8.26
N GLY A 43 -2.80 -5.21 -8.89
CA GLY A 43 -3.15 -5.48 -10.29
C GLY A 43 -2.34 -4.67 -11.31
N GLU A 44 -2.93 -4.39 -12.47
CA GLU A 44 -2.27 -3.76 -13.63
C GLU A 44 -2.05 -2.23 -13.50
N GLY A 45 -1.89 -1.72 -12.27
CA GLY A 45 -1.44 -0.34 -12.00
C GLY A 45 -2.54 0.70 -11.75
N ASN A 46 -3.82 0.32 -11.80
CA ASN A 46 -4.93 1.25 -11.57
C ASN A 46 -5.47 1.24 -10.13
N PHE A 47 -4.89 0.48 -9.21
CA PHE A 47 -5.33 0.40 -7.82
C PHE A 47 -4.15 0.58 -6.87
N VAL A 48 -4.22 1.60 -6.03
CA VAL A 48 -3.20 1.95 -5.05
C VAL A 48 -3.83 1.91 -3.66
N VAL A 49 -3.22 1.15 -2.77
CA VAL A 49 -3.60 1.11 -1.36
C VAL A 49 -2.54 1.85 -0.56
N MET A 50 -2.95 2.93 0.11
CA MET A 50 -2.12 3.64 1.06
C MET A 50 -2.34 3.05 2.45
N LEU A 51 -1.30 2.39 2.98
CA LEU A 51 -1.27 1.93 4.36
C LEU A 51 -0.64 3.03 5.21
N PHE A 52 -1.31 3.46 6.28
CA PHE A 52 -0.79 4.48 7.19
C PHE A 52 -1.07 4.10 8.64
N GLU A 53 -0.25 4.58 9.57
CA GLU A 53 -0.43 4.35 11.00
C GLU A 53 -1.49 5.27 11.60
N ASP A 54 -2.40 4.72 12.41
CA ASP A 54 -3.43 5.42 13.21
C ASP A 54 -3.52 4.78 14.61
#